data_AF-A0A7C1Z3U9-F1
#
_entry.id   AF-A0A7C1Z3U9-F1
#
_cell.length_a   1.000
_cell.length_b   1.000
_cell.length_c   1.000
_cell.angle_alpha   90.00
_cell.angle_beta   90.00
_cell.angle_gamma   90.00
#
_symmetry.space_group_name_H-M   'P 1'
#
loop_
_entity.id
_entity.type
_entity.pdbx_description
1 polymer ?
#
loop_
_entity_poly.entity_id
_entity_poly.type
_entity_poly.pdbx_seq_one_letter_code
_entity_poly.pdbx_strand_id
1 'polypeptide(L)'
;MAFNLSITAASILQEGKKLQIDDASVWADSDLAARNKYGVMLEGEYRMSDVPGEEEVVTFDSYDPITGIQWFADSPENGRYLFTAYAWIQKDEVVPSTDDVHIDPADGLLYQWSGSAWVLIAFNDTSKAKAAYTSTVLDVPLLSYAYAYKNILNLAYIEQVKWDVEHGAEQNKLYYKRTVLDYFSALILSAEYNWTIDLFYHYYQIVTTINKMINSGQLED
;
A
#
# COMPACT_ATOMS: atom_id res chain seq x y z
N MET A 1 -27.36 9.52 6.11
CA MET A 1 -27.13 8.27 6.85
C MET A 1 -25.63 8.13 6.93
N ALA A 2 -25.03 8.15 8.13
CA ALA A 2 -23.58 7.93 8.24
C ALA A 2 -23.32 6.45 7.96
N PHE A 3 -22.58 6.14 6.91
CA PHE A 3 -22.09 4.79 6.64
C PHE A 3 -20.61 4.74 7.01
N ASN A 4 -20.18 3.63 7.60
CA ASN A 4 -18.77 3.42 7.93
C ASN A 4 -18.06 2.92 6.69
N LEU A 5 -17.04 3.66 6.26
CA LEU A 5 -16.08 3.16 5.29
C LEU A 5 -15.13 2.19 5.99
N SER A 6 -14.78 1.11 5.31
CA SER A 6 -13.83 0.10 5.78
C SER A 6 -13.03 -0.36 4.58
N ILE A 7 -11.72 -0.36 4.70
CA ILE A 7 -10.82 -0.88 3.68
C ILE A 7 -10.20 -2.18 4.18
N THR A 8 -9.98 -3.14 3.29
CA THR A 8 -9.35 -4.42 3.61
C THR A 8 -8.40 -4.83 2.50
N ALA A 9 -7.53 -5.79 2.82
CA ALA A 9 -6.62 -6.47 1.91
C ALA A 9 -5.76 -5.52 1.07
N ALA A 10 -4.54 -5.24 1.53
CA ALA A 10 -3.47 -4.81 0.64
C ALA A 10 -2.80 -6.08 0.08
N SER A 11 -3.12 -6.45 -1.17
CA SER A 11 -2.46 -7.58 -1.84
C SER A 11 -1.40 -7.08 -2.81
N ILE A 12 -0.28 -7.79 -2.84
CA ILE A 12 0.78 -7.54 -3.81
C ILE A 12 0.50 -8.33 -5.08
N LEU A 13 0.45 -7.63 -6.21
CA LEU A 13 0.30 -8.20 -7.55
C LEU A 13 1.56 -7.92 -8.37
N GLN A 14 1.66 -8.61 -9.52
CA GLN A 14 2.70 -8.39 -10.54
C GLN A 14 4.12 -8.36 -9.94
N GLU A 15 4.46 -9.39 -9.16
CA GLU A 15 5.80 -9.58 -8.58
C GLU A 15 6.27 -8.46 -7.62
N GLY A 16 5.36 -7.73 -6.99
CA GLY A 16 5.75 -6.64 -6.08
C GLY A 16 5.48 -5.24 -6.60
N LYS A 17 5.02 -5.10 -7.83
CA LYS A 17 4.92 -3.80 -8.49
C LYS A 17 3.60 -3.10 -8.23
N LYS A 18 2.54 -3.86 -7.96
CA LYS A 18 1.21 -3.29 -7.76
C LYS A 18 0.62 -3.68 -6.42
N LEU A 19 -0.01 -2.70 -5.80
CA LEU A 19 -0.83 -2.85 -4.61
C LEU A 19 -2.29 -2.82 -5.02
N GLN A 20 -3.04 -3.83 -4.60
CA GLN A 20 -4.50 -3.83 -4.65
C GLN A 20 -5.05 -3.52 -3.27
N ILE A 21 -5.97 -2.57 -3.18
CA ILE A 21 -6.72 -2.21 -1.97
C ILE A 21 -8.21 -2.41 -2.27
N ASP A 22 -8.91 -3.14 -1.39
CA ASP A 22 -10.33 -3.43 -1.56
C ASP A 22 -11.21 -2.65 -0.56
N ASP A 23 -12.32 -2.10 -1.02
CA ASP A 23 -13.37 -1.57 -0.15
C ASP A 23 -14.18 -2.72 0.45
N ALA A 24 -14.25 -2.77 1.78
CA ALA A 24 -15.04 -3.73 2.55
C ALA A 24 -16.17 -3.05 3.34
N SER A 25 -16.52 -1.82 2.99
CA SER A 25 -17.63 -1.11 3.57
C SER A 25 -18.97 -1.68 3.10
N VAL A 26 -20.02 -1.42 3.89
CA VAL A 26 -21.41 -1.70 3.48
C VAL A 26 -21.79 -0.92 2.21
N TRP A 27 -21.10 0.19 1.92
CA TRP A 27 -21.28 0.92 0.66
C TRP A 27 -20.84 0.07 -0.53
N ALA A 28 -19.72 -0.66 -0.45
CA ALA A 28 -19.25 -1.53 -1.52
C ALA A 28 -20.25 -2.65 -1.86
N ASP A 29 -20.92 -3.19 -0.84
CA ASP A 29 -21.96 -4.23 -0.96
C ASP A 29 -23.33 -3.69 -1.39
N SER A 30 -23.51 -2.37 -1.41
CA SER A 30 -24.79 -1.75 -1.75
C SER A 30 -25.04 -1.72 -3.26
N ASP A 31 -26.32 -1.65 -3.66
CA ASP A 31 -26.68 -1.57 -5.07
C ASP A 31 -26.14 -0.28 -5.73
N LEU A 32 -26.07 -0.27 -7.07
CA LEU A 32 -25.53 0.87 -7.81
C LEU A 32 -26.30 2.18 -7.53
N ALA A 33 -27.61 2.12 -7.28
CA ALA A 33 -28.41 3.30 -7.01
C ALA A 33 -28.12 3.89 -5.61
N ALA A 34 -27.75 3.06 -4.64
CA ALA A 34 -27.26 3.48 -3.33
C ALA A 34 -25.84 4.05 -3.41
N ARG A 35 -24.97 3.46 -4.25
CA ARG A 35 -23.61 3.95 -4.47
C ARG A 35 -23.56 5.28 -5.23
N ASN A 36 -24.47 5.51 -6.18
CA ASN A 36 -24.60 6.79 -6.90
C ASN A 36 -24.98 8.00 -6.03
N LYS A 37 -25.06 7.86 -4.71
CA LYS A 37 -25.26 8.99 -3.80
C LYS A 37 -23.94 9.54 -3.27
N TYR A 38 -22.88 8.74 -3.33
CA TYR A 38 -21.58 9.11 -2.77
C TYR A 38 -20.46 8.63 -3.68
N GLY A 39 -19.44 9.46 -3.87
CA GLY A 39 -18.16 8.98 -4.37
C GLY A 39 -17.19 8.74 -3.22
N VAL A 40 -16.40 7.67 -3.30
CA VAL A 40 -15.35 7.28 -2.36
C VAL A 40 -14.00 7.45 -3.02
N MET A 41 -13.08 8.15 -2.35
CA MET A 41 -11.68 8.27 -2.77
C MET A 41 -10.71 7.76 -1.70
N LEU A 42 -9.51 7.39 -2.15
CA LEU A 42 -8.48 6.79 -1.32
C LEU A 42 -7.23 7.69 -1.28
N GLU A 43 -6.73 7.96 -0.07
CA GLU A 43 -5.39 8.48 0.17
C GLU A 43 -4.48 7.31 0.53
N GLY A 44 -3.33 7.21 -0.13
CA GLY A 44 -2.28 6.28 0.24
C GLY A 44 -1.00 7.03 0.55
N GLU A 45 -0.30 6.61 1.60
CA GLU A 45 1.00 7.12 1.97
C GLU A 45 1.99 5.96 2.09
N TYR A 46 3.15 6.15 1.46
CA TYR A 46 4.30 5.27 1.60
C TYR A 46 5.30 5.87 2.58
N ARG A 47 5.83 5.04 3.49
CA ARG A 47 6.75 5.46 4.54
C ARG A 47 7.91 4.49 4.69
N MET A 48 9.12 5.05 4.76
CA MET A 48 10.38 4.35 5.05
C MET A 48 11.09 4.81 6.33
N SER A 49 10.42 5.68 7.09
CA SER A 49 10.97 6.30 8.29
C SER A 49 9.90 6.48 9.36
N ASP A 50 10.35 6.62 10.60
CA ASP A 50 9.51 6.94 11.75
C ASP A 50 9.34 8.46 11.94
N VAL A 51 10.03 9.27 11.13
CA VAL A 51 9.97 10.72 11.17
C VAL A 51 8.84 11.24 10.27
N PRO A 52 7.93 12.10 10.79
CA PRO A 52 6.93 12.77 9.97
C PRO A 52 7.58 13.64 8.88
N GLY A 53 7.28 13.36 7.60
CA GLY A 53 7.73 14.16 6.45
C GLY A 53 8.61 13.44 5.43
N GLU A 54 9.06 12.22 5.69
CA GLU A 54 9.63 11.31 4.67
C GLU A 54 8.52 10.43 4.05
N GLU A 55 7.41 11.06 3.71
CA GLU A 55 6.21 10.40 3.21
C GLU A 55 6.10 10.68 1.72
N GLU A 56 5.93 9.63 0.93
CA GLU A 56 5.61 9.78 -0.48
C GLU A 56 4.12 9.47 -0.67
N VAL A 57 3.44 10.36 -1.41
CA VAL A 57 2.05 10.14 -1.80
C VAL A 57 2.02 8.97 -2.76
N VAL A 58 1.20 7.97 -2.44
CA VAL A 58 0.98 6.81 -3.30
C VAL A 58 0.08 7.22 -4.46
N THR A 59 0.53 6.96 -5.69
CA THR A 59 -0.24 7.23 -6.91
C THR A 59 -1.05 6.01 -7.34
N PHE A 60 -2.32 6.23 -7.66
CA PHE A 60 -3.22 5.18 -8.15
C PHE A 60 -3.25 5.15 -9.69
N ASP A 61 -3.20 3.94 -10.27
CA ASP A 61 -3.19 3.69 -11.72
C ASP A 61 -4.47 4.14 -12.41
N SER A 62 -5.59 3.87 -11.76
CA SER A 62 -6.93 4.17 -12.25
C SER A 62 -7.83 4.36 -11.05
N TYR A 63 -8.61 5.42 -11.12
CA TYR A 63 -9.37 5.91 -10.00
C TYR A 63 -10.79 6.20 -10.47
N ASP A 64 -11.75 5.34 -10.11
CA ASP A 64 -13.18 5.61 -10.28
C ASP A 64 -13.76 5.95 -8.90
N PRO A 65 -14.04 7.24 -8.62
CA PRO A 65 -14.59 7.64 -7.34
C PRO A 65 -16.00 7.14 -7.08
N ILE A 66 -16.77 6.77 -8.10
CA ILE A 66 -18.21 6.55 -7.96
C ILE A 66 -18.50 5.05 -7.90
N THR A 67 -17.82 4.26 -8.73
CA THR A 67 -18.07 2.82 -8.79
C THR A 67 -16.87 1.97 -8.34
N GLY A 68 -15.71 2.59 -8.13
CA GLY A 68 -14.51 1.89 -7.69
C GLY A 68 -14.71 1.30 -6.30
N ILE A 69 -14.69 -0.03 -6.22
CA ILE A 69 -14.61 -0.79 -4.97
C ILE A 69 -13.23 -1.44 -4.79
N GLN A 70 -12.34 -1.23 -5.76
CA GLN A 70 -10.96 -1.71 -5.77
C GLN A 70 -10.07 -0.61 -6.36
N TRP A 71 -8.91 -0.41 -5.75
CA TRP A 71 -7.93 0.56 -6.21
C TRP A 71 -6.57 -0.10 -6.37
N PHE A 72 -5.87 0.31 -7.42
CA PHE A 72 -4.53 -0.18 -7.73
C PHE A 72 -3.54 0.97 -7.67
N ALA A 73 -2.46 0.76 -6.95
CA ALA A 73 -1.37 1.70 -6.85
C ALA A 73 -0.05 1.05 -7.24
N ASP A 74 0.84 1.84 -7.82
CA ASP A 74 2.24 1.46 -7.91
C ASP A 74 2.82 1.37 -6.50
N SER A 75 3.55 0.29 -6.25
CA SER A 75 4.18 0.04 -4.97
C SER A 75 5.67 0.34 -5.07
N PRO A 76 6.18 1.41 -4.45
CA PRO A 76 7.61 1.52 -4.17
C PRO A 76 8.13 0.28 -3.40
N GLU A 77 9.42 -0.02 -3.58
CA GLU A 77 10.03 -1.25 -3.08
C GLU A 77 10.21 -1.21 -1.56
N ASN A 78 9.58 -2.17 -0.86
CA ASN A 78 9.68 -2.40 0.59
C ASN A 78 9.27 -1.18 1.47
N GLY A 79 8.37 -1.37 2.44
CA GLY A 79 8.03 -0.31 3.40
C GLY A 79 6.63 -0.41 3.99
N ARG A 80 6.24 0.63 4.72
CA ARG A 80 4.91 0.75 5.33
C ARG A 80 3.97 1.51 4.41
N TYR A 81 2.74 1.03 4.30
CA TYR A 81 1.66 1.71 3.60
C TYR A 81 0.53 2.01 4.55
N LEU A 82 0.09 3.26 4.51
CA LEU A 82 -1.07 3.77 5.24
C LEU A 82 -2.13 4.14 4.21
N PHE A 83 -3.34 3.64 4.36
CA PHE A 83 -4.45 4.01 3.50
C PHE A 83 -5.61 4.60 4.30
N THR A 84 -6.19 5.69 3.79
CA THR A 84 -7.38 6.32 4.36
C THR A 84 -8.40 6.55 3.25
N ALA A 85 -9.59 5.96 3.37
CA ALA A 85 -10.68 6.23 2.45
C ALA A 85 -11.56 7.37 2.95
N TYR A 86 -12.10 8.14 2.01
CA TYR A 86 -12.93 9.29 2.23
C TYR A 86 -14.17 9.19 1.34
N ALA A 87 -15.36 9.54 1.82
CA ALA A 87 -16.56 9.64 0.98
C ALA A 87 -17.06 11.09 0.85
N TRP A 88 -17.68 11.41 -0.27
CA TRP A 88 -18.30 12.70 -0.60
C TRP A 88 -19.64 12.49 -1.29
N ILE A 89 -20.54 13.46 -1.20
CA ILE A 89 -21.86 13.40 -1.83
C ILE A 89 -21.72 13.57 -3.35
N GLN A 90 -22.43 12.76 -4.13
CA GLN A 90 -22.56 13.02 -5.58
C GLN A 90 -23.53 14.19 -5.79
N LYS A 91 -23.16 15.11 -6.67
CA LYS A 91 -23.90 16.35 -6.97
C LYS A 91 -25.38 16.10 -7.25
N ASP A 92 -26.26 16.28 -6.26
CA ASP A 92 -27.71 16.21 -6.44
C ASP A 92 -28.53 17.04 -5.44
N GLU A 93 -27.91 17.92 -4.63
CA GLU A 93 -28.70 18.94 -3.94
C GLU A 93 -29.07 20.07 -4.91
N VAL A 94 -30.37 20.32 -5.06
CA VAL A 94 -30.94 21.35 -5.97
C VAL A 94 -30.43 22.76 -5.60
N VAL A 95 -29.96 22.96 -4.36
CA VAL A 95 -29.31 24.19 -3.88
C VAL A 95 -28.16 23.84 -2.93
N PRO A 96 -26.88 23.95 -3.36
CA PRO A 96 -25.75 23.70 -2.48
C PRO A 96 -25.58 24.80 -1.42
N SER A 97 -25.16 24.39 -0.23
CA SER A 97 -24.73 25.23 0.88
C SER A 97 -23.23 25.50 0.80
N THR A 98 -22.77 26.65 1.31
CA THR A 98 -21.32 26.94 1.36
C THR A 98 -20.57 25.80 2.06
N ASP A 99 -19.42 25.42 1.50
CA ASP A 99 -18.58 24.30 1.91
C ASP A 99 -19.14 22.89 1.63
N ASP A 100 -20.27 22.78 0.93
CA ASP A 100 -20.68 21.50 0.36
C ASP A 100 -19.62 21.04 -0.64
N VAL A 101 -19.43 19.73 -0.71
CA VAL A 101 -18.39 19.11 -1.52
C VAL A 101 -19.01 17.99 -2.35
N HIS A 102 -18.64 17.91 -3.62
CA HIS A 102 -19.07 16.84 -4.51
C HIS A 102 -17.96 16.39 -5.44
N ILE A 103 -18.14 15.18 -5.98
CA ILE A 103 -17.33 14.66 -7.08
C ILE A 103 -18.11 14.85 -8.38
N ASP A 104 -17.49 15.42 -9.41
CA ASP A 104 -18.12 15.51 -10.73
C ASP A 104 -17.89 14.21 -11.50
N PRO A 105 -18.93 13.45 -11.87
CA PRO A 105 -18.77 12.21 -12.64
C PRO A 105 -18.13 12.41 -14.01
N ALA A 106 -18.12 13.63 -14.57
CA ALA A 106 -17.57 13.89 -15.88
C ALA A 106 -16.04 13.90 -15.90
N ASP A 107 -15.39 14.33 -14.81
CA ASP A 107 -13.93 14.45 -14.71
C ASP A 107 -13.32 13.69 -13.52
N GLY A 108 -14.15 13.19 -12.59
CA GLY A 108 -13.71 12.48 -11.39
C GLY A 108 -13.05 13.37 -10.34
N LEU A 109 -13.14 14.69 -10.47
CA LEU A 109 -12.48 15.65 -9.59
C LEU A 109 -13.40 16.12 -8.46
N LEU A 110 -12.77 16.61 -7.38
CA LEU A 110 -13.44 17.10 -6.18
C LEU A 110 -13.68 18.61 -6.25
N TYR A 111 -14.92 19.03 -6.06
CA TYR A 111 -15.33 20.43 -6.07
C TYR A 111 -15.98 20.83 -4.75
N GLN A 112 -15.79 22.08 -4.34
CA GLN A 112 -16.42 22.70 -3.18
C GLN A 112 -17.28 23.89 -3.59
N TRP A 113 -18.46 24.03 -2.98
CA TRP A 113 -19.32 25.18 -3.20
C TRP A 113 -18.84 26.38 -2.38
N SER A 114 -18.39 27.42 -3.07
CA SER A 114 -17.96 28.68 -2.46
C SER A 114 -19.10 29.57 -1.93
N GLY A 115 -20.36 29.16 -2.12
CA GLY A 115 -21.55 30.01 -1.92
C GLY A 115 -22.08 30.64 -3.21
N SER A 116 -21.29 30.63 -4.30
CA SER A 116 -21.68 31.19 -5.60
C SER A 116 -21.27 30.37 -6.82
N ALA A 117 -20.26 29.52 -6.69
CA ALA A 117 -19.78 28.62 -7.72
C ALA A 117 -19.12 27.38 -7.12
N TRP A 118 -19.09 26.30 -7.88
CA TRP A 118 -18.26 25.12 -7.62
C TRP A 118 -16.81 25.43 -7.99
N VAL A 119 -15.91 25.27 -7.03
CA VAL A 119 -14.48 25.53 -7.17
C VAL A 119 -13.74 24.22 -7.01
N LEU A 120 -12.80 23.93 -7.91
CA LEU A 120 -11.95 22.75 -7.83
C LEU A 120 -11.10 22.83 -6.56
N ILE A 121 -11.10 21.78 -5.76
CA ILE A 121 -10.26 21.67 -4.57
C ILE A 121 -9.30 20.50 -4.67
N ALA A 122 -8.17 20.62 -3.98
CA ALA A 122 -7.21 19.53 -3.90
C ALA A 122 -7.76 18.42 -3.01
N PHE A 123 -7.35 17.20 -3.32
CA PHE A 123 -7.74 16.03 -2.57
C PHE A 123 -7.39 16.14 -1.08
N ASN A 124 -6.26 16.74 -0.72
CA ASN A 124 -5.76 16.86 0.65
C ASN A 124 -6.21 18.15 1.37
N ASP A 125 -7.09 18.96 0.77
CA ASP A 125 -7.56 20.21 1.38
C ASP A 125 -8.49 19.90 2.54
N THR A 126 -8.02 20.03 3.79
CA THR A 126 -8.70 19.63 5.05
C THR A 126 -9.88 20.52 5.46
N SER A 127 -10.28 21.50 4.65
CA SER A 127 -11.52 22.27 4.85
C SER A 127 -12.83 21.44 4.69
N LYS A 128 -12.70 20.12 4.49
CA LYS A 128 -13.71 19.07 4.15
C LYS A 128 -14.84 18.80 5.17
N ALA A 129 -15.11 19.68 6.11
CA ALA A 129 -15.86 19.33 7.32
C ALA A 129 -17.32 18.90 7.10
N LYS A 130 -17.95 19.20 5.96
CA LYS A 130 -19.39 18.95 5.77
C LYS A 130 -19.77 17.60 5.17
N ALA A 131 -18.93 16.98 4.35
CA ALA A 131 -19.31 15.70 3.71
C ALA A 131 -18.25 14.59 3.79
N ALA A 132 -17.05 14.85 4.30
CA ALA A 132 -16.02 13.81 4.39
C ALA A 132 -16.34 12.81 5.51
N TYR A 133 -16.64 11.56 5.12
CA TYR A 133 -16.60 10.40 6.01
C TYR A 133 -15.26 9.71 5.85
N THR A 134 -14.54 9.41 6.94
CA THR A 134 -13.23 8.73 6.88
C THR A 134 -13.36 7.26 7.29
N SER A 135 -12.57 6.37 6.67
CA SER A 135 -12.47 4.96 7.07
C SER A 135 -11.40 4.71 8.13
N THR A 136 -11.37 3.46 8.61
CA THR A 136 -10.21 2.91 9.33
C THR A 136 -8.97 2.96 8.45
N VAL A 137 -7.86 3.30 9.08
CA VAL A 137 -6.52 3.19 8.54
C VAL A 137 -6.15 1.72 8.32
N LEU A 138 -5.68 1.37 7.12
CA LEU A 138 -5.05 0.08 6.86
C LEU A 138 -3.53 0.26 6.80
N ASP A 139 -2.84 -0.27 7.81
CA ASP A 139 -1.39 -0.27 7.93
C ASP A 139 -0.81 -1.63 7.56
N VAL A 140 0.02 -1.70 6.51
CA VAL A 140 0.59 -2.97 6.04
C VAL A 140 2.08 -2.83 5.75
N PRO A 141 2.93 -3.75 6.26
CA PRO A 141 4.31 -3.84 5.85
C PRO A 141 4.39 -4.62 4.54
N LEU A 142 5.01 -4.05 3.52
CA LEU A 142 5.29 -4.75 2.27
C LEU A 142 6.78 -5.03 2.17
N LEU A 143 7.12 -6.28 1.86
CA LEU A 143 8.49 -6.77 1.67
C LEU A 143 8.62 -7.52 0.33
N SER A 144 7.84 -7.13 -0.68
CA SER A 144 7.67 -7.85 -1.93
C SER A 144 8.98 -8.17 -2.63
N TYR A 145 9.85 -7.16 -2.74
CA TYR A 145 11.15 -7.29 -3.39
C TYR A 145 12.09 -8.16 -2.57
N ALA A 146 12.04 -8.05 -1.23
CA ALA A 146 12.78 -8.97 -0.36
C ALA A 146 12.34 -10.42 -0.58
N TYR A 147 11.04 -10.68 -0.65
CA TYR A 147 10.51 -12.03 -0.93
C TYR A 147 10.91 -12.55 -2.32
N ALA A 148 10.85 -11.72 -3.36
CA ALA A 148 11.30 -12.07 -4.70
C ALA A 148 12.80 -12.41 -4.72
N TYR A 149 13.64 -11.58 -4.08
CA TYR A 149 15.08 -11.81 -3.99
C TYR A 149 15.42 -13.08 -3.20
N LYS A 150 14.71 -13.35 -2.09
CA LYS A 150 14.84 -14.62 -1.35
C LYS A 150 14.58 -15.83 -2.25
N ASN A 151 13.59 -15.77 -3.14
CA ASN A 151 13.32 -16.85 -4.09
C ASN A 151 14.48 -17.03 -5.08
N ILE A 152 15.08 -15.94 -5.58
CA ILE A 152 16.28 -16.00 -6.43
C ILE A 152 17.44 -16.66 -5.67
N LEU A 153 17.72 -16.26 -4.43
CA LEU A 153 18.74 -16.88 -3.59
C LEU A 153 18.48 -18.37 -3.38
N ASN A 154 17.22 -18.76 -3.17
CA ASN A 154 16.83 -20.15 -3.03
C ASN A 154 17.05 -20.97 -4.31
N LEU A 155 16.73 -20.41 -5.48
CA LEU A 155 17.00 -21.04 -6.77
C LEU A 155 18.52 -21.22 -6.99
N ALA A 156 19.30 -20.17 -6.75
CA ALA A 156 20.76 -20.23 -6.87
C ALA A 156 21.37 -21.29 -5.93
N TYR A 157 20.84 -21.41 -4.71
CA TYR A 157 21.23 -22.46 -3.78
C TYR A 157 20.89 -23.86 -4.31
N ILE A 158 19.68 -24.07 -4.85
CA ILE A 158 19.27 -25.36 -5.42
C ILE A 158 20.14 -25.75 -6.61
N GLU A 159 20.44 -24.81 -7.53
CA GLU A 159 21.33 -25.04 -8.67
C GLU A 159 22.72 -25.46 -8.24
N GLN A 160 23.26 -24.78 -7.22
CA GLN A 160 24.55 -25.12 -6.65
C GLN A 160 24.56 -26.51 -6.00
N VAL A 161 23.54 -26.83 -5.19
CA VAL A 161 23.40 -28.16 -4.56
C VAL A 161 23.36 -29.25 -5.62
N LYS A 162 22.59 -29.04 -6.70
CA LYS A 162 22.52 -29.99 -7.82
C LYS A 162 23.90 -30.19 -8.44
N TRP A 163 24.61 -29.11 -8.74
CA TRP A 163 25.96 -29.19 -9.30
C TRP A 163 26.91 -29.96 -8.38
N ASP A 164 26.90 -29.65 -7.08
CA ASP A 164 27.77 -30.31 -6.09
C ASP A 164 27.48 -31.82 -6.00
N VAL A 165 26.20 -32.22 -6.03
CA VAL A 165 25.79 -33.64 -6.03
C VAL A 165 26.26 -34.35 -7.30
N GLU A 166 26.07 -33.74 -8.47
CA GLU A 166 26.49 -34.30 -9.77
C GLU A 166 28.02 -34.49 -9.85
N HIS A 167 28.79 -33.71 -9.09
CA HIS A 167 30.25 -33.75 -9.06
C HIS A 167 30.80 -34.45 -7.80
N GLY A 168 29.96 -35.19 -7.07
CA GLY A 168 30.39 -36.07 -5.96
C GLY A 168 30.87 -35.34 -4.71
N ALA A 169 30.35 -34.14 -4.43
CA ALA A 169 30.71 -33.39 -3.23
C ALA A 169 30.32 -34.12 -1.94
N GLU A 170 31.19 -34.05 -0.93
CA GLU A 170 30.86 -34.52 0.43
C GLU A 170 29.79 -33.64 1.08
N GLN A 171 28.90 -34.26 1.84
CA GLN A 171 27.69 -33.68 2.45
C GLN A 171 27.94 -32.36 3.24
N ASN A 172 29.14 -32.19 3.79
CA ASN A 172 29.53 -31.03 4.60
C ASN A 172 29.69 -29.73 3.80
N LYS A 173 29.95 -29.79 2.48
CA LYS A 173 30.08 -28.59 1.63
C LYS A 173 28.74 -27.91 1.34
N LEU A 174 27.63 -28.66 1.37
CA LEU A 174 26.29 -28.16 1.08
C LEU A 174 25.79 -27.19 2.17
N TYR A 175 26.27 -27.33 3.42
CA TYR A 175 25.83 -26.50 4.54
C TYR A 175 26.41 -25.08 4.55
N TYR A 176 27.63 -24.87 4.04
CA TYR A 176 28.32 -23.58 4.14
C TYR A 176 27.76 -22.49 3.22
N LYS A 177 27.07 -22.86 2.12
CA LYS A 177 26.48 -21.89 1.18
C LYS A 177 25.05 -21.47 1.53
N ARG A 178 24.43 -22.08 2.54
CA ARG A 178 23.07 -21.76 3.00
C ARG A 178 23.01 -20.48 3.85
N THR A 179 24.15 -20.04 4.36
CA THR A 179 24.27 -18.92 5.31
C THR A 179 23.69 -17.60 4.79
N VAL A 180 23.90 -17.25 3.51
CA VAL A 180 23.35 -16.02 2.92
C VAL A 180 21.82 -16.07 2.88
N LEU A 181 21.26 -17.18 2.41
CA LEU A 181 19.81 -17.37 2.31
C LEU A 181 19.15 -17.40 3.70
N ASP A 182 19.76 -18.09 4.66
CA ASP A 182 19.26 -18.17 6.03
C ASP A 182 19.34 -16.81 6.72
N TYR A 183 20.43 -16.07 6.57
CA TYR A 183 20.59 -14.71 7.11
C TYR A 183 19.57 -13.75 6.50
N PHE A 184 19.44 -13.74 5.18
CA PHE A 184 18.46 -12.89 4.49
C PHE A 184 17.02 -13.23 4.90
N SER A 185 16.71 -14.51 5.08
CA SER A 185 15.40 -14.96 5.60
C SER A 185 15.17 -14.50 7.05
N ALA A 186 16.20 -14.52 7.88
CA ALA A 186 16.14 -14.04 9.26
C ALA A 186 15.90 -12.53 9.33
N LEU A 187 16.48 -11.75 8.41
CA LEU A 187 16.21 -10.31 8.31
C LEU A 187 14.74 -10.03 7.97
N ILE A 188 14.16 -10.74 6.98
CA ILE A 188 12.73 -10.60 6.64
C ILE A 188 11.85 -10.87 7.87
N LEU A 189 12.08 -12.00 8.55
CA LEU A 189 11.31 -12.36 9.76
C LEU A 189 11.50 -11.34 10.90
N SER A 190 12.72 -10.79 11.03
CA SER A 190 13.01 -9.77 12.04
C SER A 190 12.30 -8.46 11.73
N ALA A 191 12.20 -8.07 10.46
CA ALA A 191 11.42 -6.91 10.05
C ALA A 191 9.93 -7.10 10.41
N GLU A 192 9.33 -8.22 10.02
CA GLU A 192 7.93 -8.55 10.34
C GLU A 192 7.65 -8.60 11.84
N TYR A 193 8.60 -9.14 12.62
CA TYR A 193 8.50 -9.15 14.06
C TYR A 193 8.50 -7.72 14.64
N ASN A 194 9.48 -6.89 14.25
CA ASN A 194 9.57 -5.50 14.73
C ASN A 194 8.35 -4.67 14.33
N TRP A 195 7.79 -4.91 13.14
CA TRP A 195 6.52 -4.34 12.74
C TRP A 195 5.38 -4.71 13.69
N THR A 196 5.23 -5.99 14.02
CA THR A 196 4.14 -6.52 14.85
C THR A 196 4.14 -5.95 16.28
N ILE A 197 5.28 -5.46 16.75
CA ILE A 197 5.45 -4.88 18.08
C ILE A 197 5.65 -3.35 18.03
N ASP A 198 5.26 -2.71 16.93
CA ASP A 198 5.32 -1.26 16.70
C ASP A 198 6.73 -0.64 16.85
N LEU A 199 7.79 -1.44 16.69
CA LEU A 199 9.18 -0.97 16.69
C LEU A 199 9.62 -0.57 15.27
N PHE A 200 8.93 0.43 14.70
CA PHE A 200 9.09 0.83 13.30
C PHE A 200 10.51 1.27 12.96
N TYR A 201 11.19 1.99 13.85
CA TYR A 201 12.60 2.36 13.67
C TYR A 201 13.48 1.14 13.35
N HIS A 202 13.34 0.04 14.08
CA HIS A 202 14.10 -1.19 13.84
C HIS A 202 13.66 -1.90 12.56
N TYR A 203 12.36 -1.90 12.26
CA TYR A 203 11.87 -2.39 10.96
C TYR A 203 12.58 -1.66 9.81
N TYR A 204 12.63 -0.32 9.82
CA TYR A 204 13.25 0.46 8.75
C TYR A 204 14.77 0.27 8.65
N GLN A 205 15.47 0.11 9.79
CA GLN A 205 16.88 -0.25 9.78
C GLN A 205 17.10 -1.59 9.07
N ILE A 206 16.29 -2.59 9.38
CA ILE A 206 16.38 -3.92 8.76
C ILE A 206 16.04 -3.86 7.27
N VAL A 207 14.99 -3.13 6.87
CA VAL A 207 14.63 -2.94 5.46
C VAL A 207 15.75 -2.22 4.71
N THR A 208 16.39 -1.22 5.30
CA THR A 208 17.54 -0.55 4.71
C THR A 208 18.70 -1.54 4.49
N THR A 209 18.99 -2.40 5.46
CA THR A 209 19.99 -3.47 5.31
C THR A 209 19.61 -4.45 4.20
N ILE A 210 18.34 -4.88 4.14
CA ILE A 210 17.82 -5.74 3.07
C ILE A 210 18.03 -5.08 1.70
N ASN A 211 17.64 -3.81 1.55
CA ASN A 211 17.76 -3.07 0.30
C ASN A 211 19.23 -2.95 -0.14
N LYS A 212 20.14 -2.68 0.80
CA LYS A 212 21.58 -2.68 0.51
C LYS A 212 22.08 -4.04 0.04
N MET A 213 21.67 -5.13 0.69
CA MET A 213 22.06 -6.49 0.30
C MET A 213 21.55 -6.87 -1.09
N ILE A 214 20.31 -6.48 -1.43
CA ILE A 214 19.74 -6.68 -2.76
C ILE A 214 20.58 -5.94 -3.81
N ASN A 215 20.94 -4.68 -3.53
CA ASN A 215 21.70 -3.83 -4.45
C ASN A 215 23.17 -4.23 -4.59
N SER A 216 23.81 -4.71 -3.51
CA SER A 216 25.23 -5.09 -3.51
C SER A 216 25.49 -6.55 -3.90
N GLY A 217 24.50 -7.43 -3.71
CA GLY A 217 24.67 -8.87 -3.84
C GLY A 217 25.55 -9.51 -2.77
N GLN A 218 25.90 -8.79 -1.69
CA GLN A 218 26.83 -9.22 -0.65
C GLN A 218 26.24 -9.07 0.76
N LEU A 219 26.71 -9.90 1.69
CA LEU A 219 26.50 -9.70 3.14
C LEU A 219 27.35 -8.50 3.59
N GLU A 220 26.83 -7.62 4.44
CA GLU A 220 27.69 -6.66 5.14
C GLU A 220 28.57 -7.45 6.15
N ASP A 221 29.89 -7.25 6.08
CA ASP A 221 30.91 -7.85 6.96
C ASP A 221 30.88 -7.24 8.39
#